data_AF-A0A6G0N519-F1
#
_entry.id   AF-A0A6G0N519-F1
#
_cell.length_a   1.000
_cell.length_b   1.000
_cell.length_c   1.000
_cell.angle_alpha   90.00
_cell.angle_beta   90.00
_cell.angle_gamma   90.00
#
_symmetry.space_group_name_H-M   'P 1'
#
loop_
_entity.id
_entity.type
_entity.pdbx_description
1 polymer ?
#
loop_
_entity_poly.entity_id
_entity_poly.type
_entity_poly.pdbx_seq_one_letter_code
_entity_poly.pdbx_strand_id
1 'polypeptide(L)'
;MVQRGRRAGYHNYSVKEQMLLCTVAAERKPLGRDMWEEVALEYNSRKARSWLERDFDSLRRKFRNLYGKPKPTGNNDGLPPKLRPIALALEVQHAIEMRGGLILLTTASTEAKTTLTCYGTSPTS
;
A
#
# COMPACT_ATOMS: atom_id res chain seq x y z
N MET A 1 6.52 -35.06 -22.05
CA MET A 1 5.92 -33.74 -21.74
C MET A 1 5.71 -33.67 -20.23
N VAL A 2 6.51 -32.89 -19.50
CA VAL A 2 6.29 -32.70 -18.06
C VAL A 2 5.07 -31.79 -17.91
N GLN A 3 3.92 -32.37 -17.59
CA GLN A 3 2.81 -31.60 -17.01
C GLN A 3 3.36 -30.96 -15.73
N ARG A 4 3.71 -29.68 -15.81
CA ARG A 4 3.92 -28.83 -14.64
C ARG A 4 2.61 -28.85 -13.87
N GLY A 5 2.53 -29.75 -12.89
CA GLY A 5 1.39 -29.84 -11.98
C GLY A 5 1.09 -28.44 -11.47
N ARG A 6 -0.17 -28.02 -11.59
CA ARG A 6 -0.66 -26.81 -10.90
C ARG A 6 -0.18 -26.92 -9.45
N ARG A 7 0.63 -25.95 -9.00
CA ARG A 7 1.02 -25.84 -7.60
C ARG A 7 -0.25 -25.97 -6.75
N ALA A 8 -0.29 -27.00 -5.92
CA ALA A 8 -1.34 -27.15 -4.92
C ALA A 8 -1.34 -25.89 -4.03
N GLY A 9 -2.53 -25.29 -3.87
CA GLY A 9 -2.81 -24.41 -2.73
C GLY A 9 -2.48 -22.92 -2.87
N TYR A 10 -2.94 -22.23 -3.93
CA TYR A 10 -3.22 -20.79 -3.75
C TYR A 10 -4.55 -20.64 -3.01
N HIS A 11 -4.50 -20.63 -1.68
CA HIS A 11 -5.66 -20.27 -0.86
C HIS A 11 -6.06 -18.83 -1.16
N ASN A 12 -7.22 -18.66 -1.78
CA ASN A 12 -7.76 -17.34 -2.10
C ASN A 12 -8.02 -16.53 -0.82
N TYR A 13 -7.74 -15.23 -0.90
CA TYR A 13 -8.08 -14.29 0.18
C TYR A 13 -9.60 -14.18 0.32
N SER A 14 -10.12 -14.51 1.49
CA SER A 14 -11.48 -14.18 1.91
C SER A 14 -11.71 -12.67 1.95
N VAL A 15 -12.98 -12.24 1.98
CA VAL A 15 -13.32 -10.81 2.13
C VAL A 15 -12.71 -10.22 3.41
N LYS A 16 -12.70 -10.98 4.51
CA LYS A 16 -12.11 -10.54 5.78
C LYS A 16 -10.59 -10.36 5.67
N GLU A 17 -9.89 -11.29 5.03
CA GLU A 17 -8.45 -11.14 4.76
C GLU A 17 -8.17 -9.91 3.88
N GLN A 18 -9.00 -9.66 2.87
CA GLN A 18 -8.86 -8.49 1.99
C GLN A 18 -9.10 -7.17 2.74
N MET A 19 -10.11 -7.13 3.61
CA MET A 19 -10.37 -5.96 4.46
C MET A 19 -9.18 -5.68 5.37
N LEU A 20 -8.66 -6.70 6.08
CA LEU A 20 -7.49 -6.54 6.95
C LEU A 20 -6.27 -6.01 6.19
N LEU A 21 -6.00 -6.57 5.00
CA LEU A 21 -4.93 -6.08 4.13
C LEU A 21 -5.12 -4.59 3.79
N CYS A 22 -6.31 -4.18 3.38
CA CYS A 22 -6.57 -2.78 3.05
C CYS A 22 -6.44 -1.87 4.29
N THR A 23 -6.88 -2.30 5.47
CA THR A 23 -6.72 -1.54 6.73
C THR A 23 -5.25 -1.34 7.08
N VAL A 24 -4.44 -2.40 7.07
CA VAL A 24 -2.99 -2.28 7.37
C VAL A 24 -2.29 -1.41 6.33
N ALA A 25 -2.64 -1.55 5.05
CA ALA A 25 -2.11 -0.70 3.98
C ALA A 25 -2.53 0.78 4.16
N ALA A 26 -3.73 1.05 4.67
CA ALA A 26 -4.20 2.40 4.98
C ALA A 26 -3.36 3.07 6.08
N GLU A 27 -2.99 2.30 7.11
CA GLU A 27 -2.17 2.76 8.23
C GLU A 27 -0.72 3.01 7.80
N ARG A 28 -0.11 2.06 7.07
CA ARG A 28 1.31 2.16 6.68
C ARG A 28 1.59 2.99 5.43
N LYS A 29 0.61 3.08 4.52
CA LYS A 29 0.71 3.75 3.21
C LYS A 29 2.01 3.41 2.48
N PRO A 30 2.23 2.12 2.12
CA PRO A 30 3.52 1.62 1.64
C PRO A 30 3.89 2.19 0.26
N LEU A 31 5.09 2.77 0.15
CA LEU A 31 5.64 3.31 -1.10
C LEU A 31 6.68 2.35 -1.74
N GLY A 32 7.43 1.62 -0.92
CA GLY A 32 8.54 0.77 -1.35
C GLY A 32 8.49 -0.64 -0.77
N ARG A 33 9.43 -1.48 -1.18
CA ARG A 33 9.54 -2.91 -0.78
C ARG A 33 9.55 -3.07 0.74
N ASP A 34 10.42 -2.33 1.43
CA ASP A 34 10.62 -2.47 2.88
C ASP A 34 9.34 -2.14 3.66
N MET A 35 8.59 -1.14 3.20
CA MET A 35 7.28 -0.81 3.78
C MET A 35 6.23 -1.91 3.52
N TRP A 36 6.33 -2.63 2.39
CA TRP A 36 5.48 -3.79 2.15
C TRP A 36 5.85 -4.98 3.05
N GLU A 37 7.11 -5.11 3.45
CA GLU A 37 7.53 -6.08 4.48
C GLU A 37 6.94 -5.73 5.84
N GLU A 38 6.93 -4.45 6.23
CA GLU A 38 6.23 -4.00 7.45
C GLU A 38 4.73 -4.30 7.41
N VAL A 39 4.08 -4.08 6.26
CA VAL A 39 2.66 -4.46 6.05
C VAL A 39 2.48 -5.96 6.25
N ALA A 40 3.41 -6.80 5.78
CA ALA A 40 3.33 -8.24 5.96
C ALA A 40 3.49 -8.65 7.43
N LEU A 41 4.44 -8.05 8.15
CA LEU A 41 4.63 -8.28 9.58
C LEU A 41 3.37 -7.95 10.37
N GLU A 42 2.76 -6.79 10.10
CA GLU A 42 1.56 -6.34 10.80
C GLU A 42 0.30 -7.09 10.39
N TYR A 43 0.17 -7.45 9.12
CA TYR A 43 -0.90 -8.33 8.66
C TYR A 43 -0.84 -9.69 9.37
N ASN A 44 0.34 -10.31 9.42
CA ASN A 44 0.53 -11.63 10.02
C ASN A 44 0.42 -11.61 11.55
N SER A 45 0.67 -10.47 12.21
CA SER A 45 0.43 -10.33 13.65
C SER A 45 -1.04 -10.15 14.00
N ARG A 46 -1.84 -9.53 13.12
CA ARG A 46 -3.27 -9.25 13.32
C ARG A 46 -4.21 -10.32 12.74
N LYS A 47 -3.72 -11.23 11.90
CA LYS A 47 -4.56 -12.25 11.25
C LYS A 47 -5.22 -13.19 12.26
N ALA A 48 -6.37 -13.76 11.87
CA ALA A 48 -6.95 -14.83 12.64
C ALA A 48 -6.02 -16.06 12.66
N ARG A 49 -6.01 -16.81 13.77
CA ARG A 49 -5.18 -18.03 13.92
C ARG A 49 -5.44 -19.09 12.83
N SER A 50 -6.65 -19.13 12.28
CA SER A 50 -7.03 -20.05 11.19
C SER A 50 -6.58 -19.60 9.81
N TRP A 51 -6.09 -18.37 9.65
CA TRP A 51 -5.61 -17.84 8.37
C TRP A 51 -4.14 -18.16 8.16
N LEU A 52 -3.78 -18.43 6.91
CA LEU A 52 -2.39 -18.65 6.51
C LEU A 52 -1.59 -17.37 6.59
N GLU A 53 -0.30 -17.51 6.90
CA GLU A 53 0.67 -16.42 6.75
C GLU A 53 0.85 -16.06 5.29
N ARG A 54 1.10 -14.77 5.05
CA ARG A 54 1.25 -14.22 3.70
C ARG A 54 2.54 -13.43 3.60
N ASP A 55 3.28 -13.67 2.51
CA ASP A 55 4.45 -12.89 2.16
C ASP A 55 4.06 -11.51 1.63
N PHE A 56 4.99 -10.56 1.77
CA PHE A 56 4.80 -9.19 1.28
C PHE A 56 4.43 -9.14 -0.20
N ASP A 57 5.03 -9.99 -1.04
CA ASP A 57 4.75 -10.02 -2.48
C ASP A 57 3.30 -10.47 -2.77
N SER A 58 2.83 -11.47 -2.02
CA SER A 58 1.44 -11.96 -2.12
C SER A 58 0.45 -10.86 -1.74
N LEU A 59 0.71 -10.14 -0.64
CA LEU A 59 -0.14 -9.06 -0.17
C LEU A 59 -0.14 -7.87 -1.15
N ARG A 60 1.04 -7.44 -1.59
CA ARG A 60 1.19 -6.35 -2.57
C ARG A 60 0.47 -6.67 -3.88
N ARG A 61 0.68 -7.87 -4.42
CA ARG A 61 0.00 -8.32 -5.64
C ARG A 61 -1.51 -8.38 -5.45
N LYS A 62 -1.99 -8.85 -4.30
CA LYS A 62 -3.42 -8.88 -4.00
C LYS A 62 -4.01 -7.48 -3.89
N PHE A 63 -3.35 -6.55 -3.21
CA PHE A 63 -3.76 -5.16 -3.09
C PHE A 63 -3.83 -4.48 -4.46
N ARG A 64 -2.81 -4.68 -5.31
CA ARG A 64 -2.82 -4.21 -6.71
C ARG A 64 -4.00 -4.71 -7.52
N ASN A 65 -4.35 -5.97 -7.35
CA ASN A 65 -5.52 -6.55 -8.01
C ASN A 65 -6.86 -6.01 -7.47
N LEU A 66 -6.89 -5.37 -6.29
CA LEU A 66 -8.10 -4.76 -5.74
C LEU A 66 -8.31 -3.36 -6.31
N TYR A 67 -7.31 -2.47 -6.22
CA TYR A 67 -7.46 -1.11 -6.75
C TYR A 67 -7.43 -1.05 -8.29
N GLY A 68 -6.94 -2.11 -8.97
CA GLY A 68 -7.04 -2.21 -10.42
C GLY A 68 -8.46 -2.51 -10.94
N LYS A 69 -9.42 -2.77 -10.06
CA LYS A 69 -10.82 -3.00 -10.43
C LYS A 69 -11.57 -1.67 -10.57
N PRO A 70 -12.64 -1.62 -11.40
CA PRO A 70 -13.46 -0.42 -11.49
C PRO A 70 -14.06 -0.06 -10.12
N LYS A 71 -14.12 1.25 -9.84
CA LYS A 71 -14.71 1.76 -8.61
C LYS A 71 -16.16 1.28 -8.51
N PRO A 72 -16.57 0.63 -7.41
CA PRO A 72 -17.95 0.23 -7.22
C PRO A 72 -18.88 1.44 -7.23
N THR A 73 -20.01 1.34 -7.93
CA THR A 73 -21.04 2.38 -7.95
C THR A 73 -21.93 2.24 -6.70
N GLY A 74 -21.98 3.27 -5.85
CA GLY A 74 -22.82 3.34 -4.64
C GLY A 74 -22.10 3.90 -3.42
N ASN A 75 -22.86 4.42 -2.45
CA ASN A 75 -22.32 4.88 -1.16
C ASN A 75 -21.88 3.68 -0.32
N ASN A 76 -20.81 3.84 0.49
CA ASN A 76 -20.17 2.76 1.24
C ASN A 76 -21.13 1.90 2.08
N ASP A 77 -22.19 2.50 2.64
CA ASP A 77 -23.19 1.79 3.47
C ASP A 77 -24.09 0.83 2.68
N GLY A 78 -24.27 1.06 1.37
CA GLY A 78 -25.06 0.20 0.49
C GLY A 78 -24.23 -0.84 -0.28
N LEU A 79 -22.90 -0.83 -0.14
CA LEU A 79 -22.05 -1.72 -0.93
C LEU A 79 -22.09 -3.17 -0.41
N PRO A 80 -22.29 -4.17 -1.32
CA PRO A 80 -22.15 -5.57 -0.99
C PRO A 80 -20.80 -5.85 -0.33
N PRO A 81 -20.71 -6.73 0.69
CA PRO A 81 -19.46 -7.01 1.41
C PRO A 81 -18.27 -7.33 0.50
N LYS A 82 -18.51 -8.01 -0.64
CA LYS A 82 -17.50 -8.35 -1.65
C LYS A 82 -16.89 -7.15 -2.38
N LEU A 83 -17.56 -5.99 -2.40
CA LEU A 83 -17.10 -4.77 -3.07
C LEU A 83 -16.38 -3.81 -2.11
N ARG A 84 -16.61 -3.93 -0.80
CA ARG A 84 -15.98 -3.07 0.21
C ARG A 84 -14.45 -3.07 0.17
N PRO A 85 -13.75 -4.22 0.00
CA PRO A 85 -12.30 -4.21 -0.11
C PRO A 85 -11.79 -3.46 -1.35
N ILE A 86 -12.57 -3.43 -2.44
CA ILE A 86 -12.22 -2.72 -3.67
C ILE A 86 -12.32 -1.21 -3.44
N ALA A 87 -13.44 -0.75 -2.86
CA ALA A 87 -13.64 0.66 -2.53
C ALA A 87 -12.54 1.16 -1.59
N LEU A 88 -12.25 0.40 -0.53
CA LEU A 88 -11.20 0.75 0.43
C LEU A 88 -9.80 0.72 -0.21
N ALA A 89 -9.49 -0.27 -1.05
CA ALA A 89 -8.19 -0.32 -1.74
C ALA A 89 -7.95 0.89 -2.64
N LEU A 90 -8.99 1.38 -3.34
CA LEU A 90 -8.91 2.58 -4.17
C LEU A 90 -8.65 3.83 -3.33
N GLU A 91 -9.35 3.97 -2.21
CA GLU A 91 -9.13 5.09 -1.27
C GLU A 91 -7.72 5.07 -0.69
N VAL A 92 -7.25 3.90 -0.26
CA VAL A 92 -5.89 3.72 0.26
C VAL A 92 -4.85 3.99 -0.80
N GLN A 93 -5.06 3.52 -2.04
CA GLN A 93 -4.16 3.80 -3.16
C GLN A 93 -4.05 5.31 -3.41
N HIS A 94 -5.18 6.04 -3.42
CA HIS A 94 -5.18 7.49 -3.55
C HIS A 94 -4.42 8.17 -2.40
N ALA A 95 -4.61 7.70 -1.16
CA ALA A 95 -3.88 8.22 0.00
C ALA A 95 -2.36 7.96 -0.06
N ILE A 96 -1.93 6.82 -0.64
CA ILE A 96 -0.53 6.51 -0.89
C ILE A 96 0.05 7.46 -1.94
N GLU A 97 -0.67 7.70 -3.03
CA GLU A 97 -0.26 8.62 -4.10
C GLU A 97 -0.11 10.05 -3.58
N MET A 98 -1.06 10.52 -2.76
CA MET A 98 -0.97 11.85 -2.13
C MET A 98 0.23 11.97 -1.19
N ARG A 99 0.56 10.91 -0.45
CA ARG A 99 1.78 10.88 0.39
C ARG A 99 3.05 10.89 -0.47
N GLY A 100 3.09 10.12 -1.55
CA GLY A 100 4.22 10.09 -2.47
C GLY A 100 4.45 11.45 -3.15
N GLY A 101 3.39 12.11 -3.59
CA GLY A 101 3.44 13.47 -4.14
C GLY A 101 3.93 14.52 -3.14
N LEU A 102 3.46 14.45 -1.88
CA LEU A 102 3.94 15.33 -0.82
C LEU A 102 5.45 15.18 -0.57
N ILE A 103 5.98 13.95 -0.63
CA ILE A 103 7.41 13.68 -0.48
C ILE A 103 8.22 14.33 -1.62
N LEU A 104 7.75 14.25 -2.87
CA LEU A 104 8.45 14.88 -4.01
C LEU A 104 8.44 16.42 -3.94
N LEU A 105 7.34 17.03 -3.50
CA LEU A 105 7.23 18.49 -3.38
C LEU A 105 8.05 19.03 -2.20
N THR A 106 8.10 18.32 -1.07
CA THR A 106 8.91 18.75 0.08
C THR A 106 10.40 18.56 -0.18
N THR A 107 10.84 17.54 -0.91
CA THR A 107 12.26 17.39 -1.27
C THR A 107 12.71 18.49 -2.23
N ALA A 108 11.88 18.83 -3.23
CA ALA A 108 12.15 19.97 -4.12
C ALA A 108 12.20 21.31 -3.36
N SER A 109 11.36 21.50 -2.33
CA SER A 109 11.40 22.71 -1.50
C SER A 109 12.57 22.73 -0.51
N THR A 110 13.05 21.57 -0.06
CA THR A 110 14.21 21.49 0.85
C THR A 110 15.51 21.80 0.11
N GLU A 111 15.64 21.40 -1.15
CA GLU A 111 16.76 21.80 -2.03
C GLU A 111 16.81 23.32 -2.27
N ALA A 112 15.65 24.01 -2.26
CA ALA A 112 15.57 25.46 -2.38
C ALA A 112 15.99 26.23 -1.11
N LYS A 113 16.03 25.59 0.06
CA LYS A 113 16.51 26.23 1.31
C LYS A 113 17.99 25.99 1.61
N THR A 114 18.57 24.91 1.09
CA THR A 114 20.00 24.61 1.27
C THR A 114 20.92 25.42 0.34
N THR A 115 20.42 25.93 -0.78
CA THR A 115 21.21 26.78 -1.70
C THR A 115 21.26 28.26 -1.28
N LEU A 116 20.50 28.66 -0.27
CA LEU A 116 20.42 30.03 0.23
C LEU A 116 21.17 30.24 1.56
N THR A 117 22.23 29.46 1.81
CA THR A 117 23.19 29.72 2.90
C THR A 117 24.65 29.81 2.42
N CYS A 118 24.90 29.78 1.09
CA CYS A 118 26.26 29.79 0.53
C CYS A 118 26.78 31.19 0.15
N TYR A 119 25.96 32.25 0.28
CA TYR A 119 26.34 33.60 -0.15
C TYR A 119 26.24 34.60 1.00
N GLY A 120 27.31 34.67 1.79
CA GLY A 120 27.56 35.71 2.77
C GLY A 120 28.68 35.23 3.69
N THR A 121 29.84 35.86 3.79
CA THR A 121 30.28 37.23 3.47
C THR A 121 31.80 37.19 3.43
N SER A 122 32.41 37.75 2.38
CA SER A 122 33.86 37.95 2.29
C SER A 122 34.34 38.96 3.35
N PRO A 123 35.43 38.71 4.09
CA PRO A 123 36.10 39.77 4.83
C PRO A 123 37.15 40.42 3.93
N THR A 124 36.87 41.66 3.52
CA THR A 124 37.91 42.63 3.15
C THR A 124 38.54 43.19 4.42
N SER A 125 39.81 42.89 4.68
CA SER A 125 40.88 43.89 4.79
C SER A 125 42.23 43.25 5.08
#